data_AF-A0A2J8R178-F1
#
_entry.id   AF-A0A2J8R178-F1
#
_cell.length_a   1.000
_cell.length_b   1.000
_cell.length_c   1.000
_cell.angle_alpha   90.00
_cell.angle_beta   90.00
_cell.angle_gamma   90.00
#
_symmetry.space_group_name_H-M   'P 1'
#
loop_
_entity.id
_entity.type
_entity.pdbx_description
1 polymer ?
#
loop_
_entity_poly.entity_id
_entity_poly.type
_entity_poly.pdbx_seq_one_letter_code
_entity_poly.pdbx_strand_id
1 'polypeptide(L)'
;MALPTARPLLGSCGTPALGSLLFLLFSLGWVQPSRALAGETGQEAAPLDGVLANPPNISSLSPRQLLGFPCEEVSGLSTERVQELAVALGQKNVKLSAEQLRCLAHRLSEPPGDLDALPLDLLLFLNPDAFSGPQACTRFFSRVTKANVDLLPRGAPERQRLLPAALDCWGVRGSLLSEADVQALGGLACDLPGRFVAESAEVVLPRLGIVAAWRQRSSRDPSWWQPEQTVLQPRFRRDVEKTPCPPGKKAREIDESLIFYKKWELEACVDAALLAAQMDRVNAIPFTYEQLDVLKHKLDELYPQGYPESVIQHLGHLFLKMSPEDIRKWNVT
;
A
#
# COMPACT_ATOMS: atom_id res chain seq x y z
N MET A 1 28.87 25.61 2.46
CA MET A 1 28.41 24.51 3.34
C MET A 1 26.92 24.36 3.11
N ALA A 2 26.52 23.32 2.36
CA ALA A 2 25.14 23.10 1.95
C ALA A 2 24.35 22.48 3.11
N LEU A 3 23.26 23.14 3.50
CA LEU A 3 22.27 22.63 4.44
C LEU A 3 21.63 21.36 3.86
N PRO A 4 21.42 20.30 4.66
CA PRO A 4 20.65 19.15 4.21
C PRO A 4 19.20 19.58 4.00
N THR A 5 18.75 19.54 2.76
CA THR A 5 17.34 19.68 2.41
C THR A 5 16.57 18.53 3.05
N ALA A 6 15.56 18.86 3.86
CA ALA A 6 14.63 17.88 4.41
C ALA A 6 13.98 17.10 3.25
N ARG A 7 14.28 15.80 3.15
CA ARG A 7 13.59 14.89 2.22
C ARG A 7 12.08 14.92 2.56
N PRO A 8 11.19 15.10 1.58
CA PRO A 8 9.75 15.05 1.84
C PRO A 8 9.40 13.68 2.41
N LEU A 9 8.65 13.68 3.52
CA LEU A 9 8.13 12.47 4.15
C LEU A 9 7.11 11.84 3.19
N LEU A 10 7.58 11.01 2.28
CA LEU A 10 6.70 10.08 1.56
C LEU A 10 6.11 9.14 2.62
N GLY A 11 4.79 9.18 2.79
CA GLY A 11 4.06 8.26 3.64
C GLY A 11 4.42 6.81 3.27
N SER A 12 4.72 5.99 4.26
CA SER A 12 4.79 4.54 4.07
C SER A 12 3.43 4.06 3.58
N CYS A 13 3.37 2.95 2.83
CA CYS A 13 2.13 2.23 2.54
C CYS A 13 1.53 1.68 3.83
N GLY A 14 1.02 2.59 4.66
CA GLY A 14 0.33 2.28 5.88
C GLY A 14 -0.97 1.59 5.51
N THR A 15 -1.24 0.50 6.22
CA THR A 15 -2.58 -0.08 6.37
C THR A 15 -3.62 1.03 6.55
N PRO A 16 -4.90 0.80 6.25
CA PRO A 16 -5.99 1.62 6.78
C PRO A 16 -5.94 1.57 8.33
N ALA A 17 -5.05 2.37 8.91
CA ALA A 17 -4.90 2.52 10.35
C ALA A 17 -6.03 3.45 10.76
N LEU A 18 -7.07 2.86 11.34
CA LEU A 18 -7.84 3.37 12.49
C LEU A 18 -9.06 2.48 12.78
N GLY A 19 -9.54 1.68 11.83
CA GLY A 19 -10.72 0.80 12.04
C GLY A 19 -10.50 -0.31 13.08
N SER A 20 -9.47 -1.14 12.91
CA SER A 20 -9.25 -2.31 13.79
C SER A 20 -8.77 -1.96 15.20
N LEU A 21 -8.05 -0.85 15.39
CA LEU A 21 -7.62 -0.44 16.73
C LEU A 21 -8.79 0.16 17.53
N LEU A 22 -9.70 0.88 16.88
CA LEU A 22 -10.95 1.35 17.49
C LEU A 22 -11.83 0.16 17.91
N PHE A 23 -11.97 -0.87 17.07
CA PHE A 23 -12.72 -2.09 17.43
C PHE A 23 -12.12 -2.83 18.65
N LEU A 24 -10.78 -2.87 18.78
CA LEU A 24 -10.12 -3.47 19.95
C LEU A 24 -10.31 -2.63 21.22
N LEU A 25 -10.30 -1.30 21.11
CA LEU A 25 -10.56 -0.39 22.24
C LEU A 25 -12.02 -0.45 22.72
N PHE A 26 -12.98 -0.64 21.80
CA PHE A 26 -14.39 -0.86 22.15
C PHE A 26 -14.62 -2.23 22.81
N SER A 27 -13.88 -3.27 22.39
CA SER A 27 -13.99 -4.62 22.96
C SER A 27 -13.40 -4.75 24.37
N LEU A 28 -12.43 -3.89 24.71
CA LEU A 28 -11.74 -3.87 26.01
C LEU A 28 -12.33 -2.83 27.00
N GLY A 29 -13.41 -2.13 26.62
CA GLY A 29 -14.17 -1.27 27.53
C GLY A 29 -13.46 0.01 28.00
N TRP A 30 -12.36 0.41 27.37
CA TRP A 30 -11.55 1.56 27.82
C TRP A 30 -12.02 2.92 27.29
N VAL A 31 -13.06 2.97 26.44
CA VAL A 31 -13.70 4.21 26.01
C VAL A 31 -15.22 4.06 26.13
N GLN A 32 -15.81 4.78 27.07
CA GLN A 32 -17.26 4.98 27.12
C GLN A 32 -17.67 5.86 25.94
N PRO A 33 -18.76 5.53 25.22
CA PRO A 33 -19.32 6.45 24.25
C PRO A 33 -19.79 7.69 25.02
N SER A 34 -19.16 8.83 24.77
CA SER A 34 -19.77 10.10 25.13
C SER A 34 -21.13 10.13 24.47
N ARG A 35 -22.21 10.16 25.27
CA ARG A 35 -23.54 10.52 24.81
C ARG A 35 -23.41 11.87 24.12
N ALA A 36 -23.26 11.86 22.79
CA ALA A 36 -23.63 12.99 21.99
C ALA A 36 -25.13 13.11 22.15
N LEU A 37 -25.55 14.20 22.80
CA LEU A 37 -26.93 14.64 22.79
C LEU A 37 -27.41 14.55 21.33
N ALA A 38 -28.49 13.81 21.12
CA ALA A 38 -29.41 14.06 20.03
C ALA A 38 -29.93 15.49 20.20
N GLY A 39 -29.15 16.44 19.71
CA GLY A 39 -29.60 17.78 19.35
C GLY A 39 -29.74 17.77 17.85
N GLU A 40 -30.97 17.54 17.40
CA GLU A 40 -31.42 17.96 16.08
C GLU A 40 -31.11 19.47 15.94
N THR A 41 -29.99 19.78 15.33
CA THR A 41 -29.96 20.88 14.37
C THR A 41 -29.44 20.26 13.09
N GLY A 42 -30.38 19.85 12.25
CA GLY A 42 -30.12 19.77 10.82
C GLY A 42 -29.59 21.13 10.38
N GLN A 43 -28.27 21.26 10.31
CA GLN A 43 -27.66 22.10 9.30
C GLN A 43 -27.65 21.25 8.04
N GLU A 44 -28.84 21.15 7.47
CA GLU A 44 -29.00 21.08 6.02
C GLU A 44 -28.05 22.13 5.46
N ALA A 45 -26.95 21.70 4.85
CA ALA A 45 -26.27 22.55 3.89
C ALA A 45 -27.37 22.87 2.87
N ALA A 46 -27.88 24.10 2.90
CA ALA A 46 -28.91 24.51 1.97
C ALA A 46 -28.43 24.09 0.57
N PRO A 47 -29.23 23.32 -0.19
CA PRO A 47 -28.89 22.94 -1.54
C PRO A 47 -28.47 24.22 -2.27
N LEU A 48 -27.35 24.15 -3.00
CA LEU A 48 -26.97 25.19 -3.94
C LEU A 48 -28.01 25.17 -5.08
N ASP A 49 -29.22 25.65 -4.81
CA ASP A 49 -30.23 25.85 -5.85
C ASP A 49 -29.82 27.09 -6.64
N GLY A 50 -29.03 26.86 -7.69
CA GLY A 50 -28.77 27.82 -8.75
C GLY A 50 -27.72 28.90 -8.45
N VAL A 51 -26.90 28.73 -7.41
CA VAL A 51 -25.77 29.65 -7.12
C VAL A 51 -24.68 29.56 -8.19
N LEU A 52 -24.47 28.37 -8.76
CA LEU A 52 -23.53 28.19 -9.88
C LEU A 52 -24.20 28.44 -11.26
N ALA A 53 -25.52 28.29 -11.33
CA ALA A 53 -26.31 28.42 -12.57
C ALA A 53 -26.60 29.87 -13.01
N ASN A 54 -26.65 30.83 -12.08
CA ASN A 54 -26.70 32.27 -12.35
C ASN A 54 -25.31 32.90 -12.10
N PRO A 55 -24.99 34.11 -12.61
CA PRO A 55 -23.63 34.66 -12.51
C PRO A 55 -23.41 35.57 -11.29
N PRO A 56 -22.87 35.05 -10.16
CA PRO A 56 -21.87 35.75 -9.37
C PRO A 56 -20.47 35.33 -9.83
N ASN A 57 -19.48 36.19 -9.63
CA ASN A 57 -18.08 35.85 -9.85
C ASN A 57 -17.70 34.70 -8.87
N ILE A 58 -17.44 33.47 -9.35
CA ILE A 58 -17.19 32.30 -8.47
C ILE A 58 -16.03 32.58 -7.50
N SER A 59 -15.04 33.37 -7.93
CA SER A 59 -13.90 33.77 -7.12
C SER A 59 -14.29 34.52 -5.82
N SER A 60 -15.43 35.22 -5.82
CA SER A 60 -15.92 35.95 -4.64
C SER A 60 -16.66 35.07 -3.62
N LEU A 61 -17.02 33.84 -3.98
CA LEU A 61 -17.70 32.91 -3.08
C LEU A 61 -16.75 32.46 -1.95
N SER A 62 -17.32 32.28 -0.75
CA SER A 62 -16.58 31.77 0.40
C SER A 62 -16.36 30.25 0.29
N PRO A 63 -15.33 29.68 0.97
CA PRO A 63 -15.08 28.24 0.96
C PRO A 63 -16.29 27.39 1.37
N ARG A 64 -17.12 27.91 2.30
CA ARG A 64 -18.35 27.23 2.74
C ARG A 64 -19.41 27.17 1.65
N GLN A 65 -19.52 28.20 0.82
CA GLN A 65 -20.45 28.24 -0.31
C GLN A 65 -19.99 27.35 -1.47
N LEU A 66 -18.71 27.00 -1.51
CA LEU A 66 -18.13 26.10 -2.50
C LEU A 66 -18.09 24.63 -2.02
N LEU A 67 -18.54 24.38 -0.79
CA LEU A 67 -18.62 23.06 -0.20
C LEU A 67 -20.03 22.49 -0.43
N GLY A 68 -20.14 21.32 -1.07
CA GLY A 68 -21.42 20.59 -1.10
C GLY A 68 -22.31 20.80 -2.33
N PHE A 69 -21.77 20.95 -3.54
CA PHE A 69 -22.59 20.95 -4.76
C PHE A 69 -22.97 19.53 -5.23
N PRO A 70 -24.19 19.34 -5.77
CA PRO A 70 -24.59 18.08 -6.41
C PRO A 70 -23.99 17.96 -7.81
N CYS A 71 -23.77 16.72 -8.26
CA CYS A 71 -23.23 16.44 -9.59
C CYS A 71 -24.12 16.95 -10.73
N GLU A 72 -25.44 16.99 -10.52
CA GLU A 72 -26.41 17.51 -11.50
C GLU A 72 -26.18 19.00 -11.79
N GLU A 73 -25.86 19.81 -10.77
CA GLU A 73 -25.60 21.23 -10.95
C GLU A 73 -24.35 21.45 -11.79
N VAL A 74 -23.26 20.72 -11.50
CA VAL A 74 -22.01 20.78 -12.27
C VAL A 74 -22.20 20.30 -13.71
N SER A 75 -23.06 19.30 -13.92
CA SER A 75 -23.36 18.75 -15.24
C SER A 75 -24.09 19.76 -16.14
N GLY A 76 -24.82 20.70 -15.56
CA GLY A 76 -25.49 21.79 -16.28
C GLY A 76 -24.59 22.97 -16.67
N LEU A 77 -23.36 23.07 -16.14
CA LEU A 77 -22.47 24.21 -16.37
C LEU A 77 -21.68 24.11 -17.68
N SER A 78 -21.28 25.25 -18.27
CA SER A 78 -20.34 25.27 -19.40
C SER A 78 -18.94 24.85 -18.96
N THR A 79 -18.10 24.39 -19.90
CA THR A 79 -16.73 23.94 -19.61
C THR A 79 -15.88 25.05 -18.97
N GLU A 80 -16.01 26.29 -19.44
CA GLU A 80 -15.32 27.46 -18.88
C GLU A 80 -15.72 27.69 -17.44
N ARG A 81 -17.02 27.56 -17.14
CA ARG A 81 -17.56 27.75 -15.80
C ARG A 81 -17.10 26.67 -14.82
N VAL A 82 -16.98 25.42 -15.29
CA VAL A 82 -16.40 24.33 -14.51
C VAL A 82 -14.91 24.58 -14.24
N GLN A 83 -14.16 25.10 -15.22
CA GLN A 83 -12.76 25.46 -15.02
C GLN A 83 -12.61 26.59 -13.98
N GLU A 84 -13.43 27.65 -14.06
CA GLU A 84 -13.47 28.71 -13.05
C GLU A 84 -13.76 28.16 -11.65
N LEU A 85 -14.72 27.25 -11.54
CA LEU A 85 -15.07 26.57 -10.29
C LEU A 85 -13.89 25.75 -9.75
N ALA A 86 -13.27 24.94 -10.58
CA ALA A 86 -12.13 24.11 -10.18
C ALA A 86 -10.94 24.95 -9.70
N VAL A 87 -10.64 26.05 -10.39
CA VAL A 87 -9.59 27.00 -9.99
C VAL A 87 -9.93 27.67 -8.65
N ALA A 88 -11.16 28.14 -8.47
CA ALA A 88 -11.58 28.77 -7.21
C ALA A 88 -11.52 27.79 -6.03
N LEU A 89 -11.91 26.53 -6.24
CA LEU A 89 -11.81 25.45 -5.26
C LEU A 89 -10.34 25.18 -4.88
N GLY A 90 -9.44 25.14 -5.86
CA GLY A 90 -8.00 24.94 -5.64
C GLY A 90 -7.36 26.09 -4.86
N GLN A 91 -7.61 27.34 -5.28
CA GLN A 91 -7.10 28.54 -4.62
C GLN A 91 -7.54 28.66 -3.16
N LYS A 92 -8.75 28.19 -2.83
CA LYS A 92 -9.30 28.22 -1.48
C LYS A 92 -9.04 26.94 -0.68
N ASN A 93 -8.29 25.98 -1.26
CA ASN A 93 -7.96 24.69 -0.67
C ASN A 93 -9.18 23.95 -0.09
N VAL A 94 -10.29 23.99 -0.82
CA VAL A 94 -11.55 23.36 -0.40
C VAL A 94 -11.40 21.84 -0.49
N LYS A 95 -11.72 21.13 0.60
CA LYS A 95 -11.73 19.67 0.62
C LYS A 95 -13.05 19.13 0.10
N LEU A 96 -12.97 18.32 -0.95
CA LEU A 96 -14.12 17.78 -1.67
C LEU A 96 -14.20 16.27 -1.46
N SER A 97 -15.41 15.73 -1.53
CA SER A 97 -15.63 14.28 -1.53
C SER A 97 -15.21 13.65 -2.86
N ALA A 98 -14.96 12.34 -2.87
CA ALA A 98 -14.64 11.59 -4.08
C ALA A 98 -15.73 11.72 -5.17
N GLU A 99 -16.99 11.81 -4.79
CA GLU A 99 -18.11 11.97 -5.73
C GLU A 99 -18.07 13.34 -6.42
N GLN A 100 -17.86 14.42 -5.65
CA GLN A 100 -17.74 15.78 -6.18
C GLN A 100 -16.53 15.92 -7.11
N LEU A 101 -15.39 15.34 -6.74
CA LEU A 101 -14.18 15.33 -7.55
C LEU A 101 -14.40 14.58 -8.88
N ARG A 102 -15.07 13.43 -8.84
CA ARG A 102 -15.41 12.65 -10.03
C ARG A 102 -16.29 13.43 -11.00
N CYS A 103 -17.32 14.10 -10.50
CA CYS A 103 -18.24 14.86 -11.34
C CYS A 103 -17.59 16.10 -11.96
N LEU A 104 -16.75 16.80 -11.20
CA LEU A 104 -15.91 17.89 -11.75
C LEU A 104 -14.98 17.36 -12.84
N ALA A 105 -14.26 16.26 -12.58
CA ALA A 105 -13.31 15.68 -13.51
C ALA A 105 -13.94 15.25 -14.83
N HIS A 106 -15.16 14.68 -14.80
CA HIS A 106 -15.88 14.29 -16.00
C HIS A 106 -16.09 15.48 -16.96
N ARG A 107 -16.36 16.67 -16.42
CA ARG A 107 -16.56 17.90 -17.20
C ARG A 107 -15.26 18.57 -17.65
N LEU A 108 -14.12 18.20 -17.06
CA LEU A 108 -12.79 18.72 -17.37
C LEU A 108 -12.01 17.80 -18.31
N SER A 109 -12.68 17.18 -19.28
CA SER A 109 -12.07 16.25 -20.24
C SER A 109 -10.86 16.85 -20.98
N GLU A 110 -10.83 18.17 -21.17
CA GLU A 110 -9.62 18.94 -21.49
C GLU A 110 -9.20 19.75 -20.24
N PRO A 111 -8.08 19.38 -19.58
CA PRO A 111 -7.64 20.05 -18.38
C PRO A 111 -7.13 21.47 -18.72
N PRO A 112 -7.38 22.46 -17.84
CA PRO A 112 -6.83 23.79 -18.04
C PRO A 112 -5.30 23.75 -18.08
N GLY A 113 -4.69 24.68 -18.83
CA GLY A 113 -3.24 24.70 -19.03
C GLY A 113 -2.44 24.85 -17.72
N ASP A 114 -3.05 25.46 -16.69
CA ASP A 114 -2.45 25.60 -15.38
C ASP A 114 -2.99 24.56 -14.39
N LEU A 115 -2.34 23.39 -14.36
CA LEU A 115 -2.57 22.35 -13.36
C LEU A 115 -2.24 22.84 -11.94
N ASP A 116 -1.49 23.93 -11.81
CA ASP A 116 -1.03 24.39 -10.51
C ASP A 116 -2.15 25.02 -9.68
N ALA A 117 -3.16 25.53 -10.35
CA ALA A 117 -4.35 26.15 -9.78
C ALA A 117 -5.44 25.16 -9.35
N LEU A 118 -5.32 23.88 -9.72
CA LEU A 118 -6.33 22.86 -9.43
C LEU A 118 -6.10 22.18 -8.06
N PRO A 119 -7.19 21.71 -7.39
CA PRO A 119 -7.05 20.84 -6.23
C PRO A 119 -6.23 19.59 -6.56
N LEU A 120 -5.24 19.24 -5.73
CA LEU A 120 -4.39 18.06 -5.97
C LEU A 120 -5.22 16.77 -6.11
N ASP A 121 -6.22 16.61 -5.26
CA ASP A 121 -7.07 15.43 -5.20
C ASP A 121 -7.97 15.29 -6.44
N LEU A 122 -8.23 16.38 -7.18
CA LEU A 122 -8.98 16.34 -8.45
C LEU A 122 -8.19 15.64 -9.55
N LEU A 123 -6.86 15.77 -9.53
CA LEU A 123 -5.97 15.19 -10.53
C LEU A 123 -6.03 13.66 -10.56
N LEU A 124 -6.42 13.04 -9.44
CA LEU A 124 -6.63 11.58 -9.34
C LEU A 124 -7.79 11.08 -10.20
N PHE A 125 -8.72 11.96 -10.57
CA PHE A 125 -9.93 11.61 -11.33
C PHE A 125 -9.85 12.02 -12.82
N LEU A 126 -8.82 12.78 -13.22
CA LEU A 126 -8.59 13.15 -14.62
C LEU A 126 -8.06 11.96 -15.42
N ASN A 127 -8.31 11.95 -16.74
CA ASN A 127 -7.78 10.91 -17.61
C ASN A 127 -6.29 11.18 -17.93
N PRO A 128 -5.34 10.29 -17.58
CA PRO A 128 -3.93 10.47 -17.89
C PRO A 128 -3.62 10.63 -19.38
N ASP A 129 -4.42 10.03 -20.27
CA ASP A 129 -4.21 10.09 -21.73
C ASP A 129 -4.26 11.52 -22.28
N ALA A 130 -4.96 12.43 -21.59
CA ALA A 130 -5.03 13.85 -21.93
C ALA A 130 -3.67 14.56 -21.78
N PHE A 131 -2.70 13.98 -21.07
CA PHE A 131 -1.39 14.54 -20.78
C PHE A 131 -0.28 13.89 -21.60
N SER A 132 -0.48 13.84 -22.92
CA SER A 132 0.46 13.24 -23.85
C SER A 132 1.76 14.04 -23.97
N GLY A 133 2.88 13.32 -24.08
CA GLY A 133 4.22 13.88 -24.26
C GLY A 133 5.01 14.08 -22.95
N PRO A 134 6.35 14.08 -23.00
CA PRO A 134 7.18 13.97 -21.80
C PRO A 134 6.94 15.09 -20.77
N GLN A 135 6.76 16.33 -21.23
CA GLN A 135 6.62 17.49 -20.34
C GLN A 135 5.25 17.54 -19.64
N ALA A 136 4.16 17.34 -20.40
CA ALA A 136 2.80 17.35 -19.86
C ALA A 136 2.61 16.19 -18.87
N CYS A 137 3.08 15.01 -19.26
CA CYS A 137 3.04 13.81 -18.44
C CYS A 137 3.84 13.98 -17.13
N THR A 138 5.09 14.44 -17.21
CA THR A 138 5.92 14.68 -16.02
C THR A 138 5.28 15.71 -15.09
N ARG A 139 4.73 16.80 -15.65
CA ARG A 139 4.04 17.82 -14.85
C ARG A 139 2.83 17.23 -14.14
N PHE A 140 1.99 16.48 -14.84
CA PHE A 140 0.80 15.83 -14.28
C PHE A 140 1.16 14.85 -13.16
N PHE A 141 2.05 13.89 -13.41
CA PHE A 141 2.38 12.90 -12.39
C PHE A 141 3.17 13.48 -11.20
N SER A 142 3.98 14.52 -11.39
CA SER A 142 4.64 15.23 -10.27
C SER A 142 3.66 15.85 -9.27
N ARG A 143 2.41 16.08 -9.71
CA ARG A 143 1.30 16.57 -8.89
C ARG A 143 0.48 15.43 -8.31
N VAL A 144 0.09 14.46 -9.13
CA VAL A 144 -0.68 13.27 -8.72
C VAL A 144 -0.02 12.57 -7.54
N THR A 145 1.30 12.49 -7.52
CA THR A 145 2.05 11.76 -6.49
C THR A 145 2.07 12.46 -5.13
N LYS A 146 1.61 13.72 -5.08
CA LYS A 146 1.37 14.50 -3.87
C LYS A 146 -0.08 14.45 -3.40
N ALA A 147 -0.99 13.93 -4.22
CA ALA A 147 -2.40 13.81 -3.89
C ALA A 147 -2.65 12.62 -2.96
N ASN A 148 -3.78 12.64 -2.26
CA ASN A 148 -4.15 11.53 -1.38
C ASN A 148 -4.81 10.39 -2.17
N VAL A 149 -4.02 9.43 -2.65
CA VAL A 149 -4.51 8.27 -3.43
C VAL A 149 -5.53 7.41 -2.66
N ASP A 150 -5.57 7.50 -1.33
CA ASP A 150 -6.54 6.75 -0.50
C ASP A 150 -7.98 7.29 -0.62
N LEU A 151 -8.18 8.43 -1.28
CA LEU A 151 -9.51 8.87 -1.73
C LEU A 151 -10.12 7.91 -2.76
N LEU A 152 -9.28 7.17 -3.48
CA LEU A 152 -9.70 6.15 -4.42
C LEU A 152 -9.53 4.76 -3.79
N PRO A 153 -10.61 3.97 -3.64
CA PRO A 153 -10.51 2.56 -3.28
C PRO A 153 -9.56 1.81 -4.23
N ARG A 154 -8.83 0.79 -3.73
CA ARG A 154 -7.86 0.01 -4.54
C ARG A 154 -8.44 -0.57 -5.84
N GLY A 155 -9.73 -0.91 -5.85
CA GLY A 155 -10.44 -1.43 -7.03
C GLY A 155 -11.06 -0.36 -7.93
N ALA A 156 -10.91 0.93 -7.62
CA ALA A 156 -11.49 2.00 -8.42
C ALA A 156 -10.81 2.09 -9.80
N PRO A 157 -11.57 2.23 -10.90
CA PRO A 157 -11.00 2.28 -12.24
C PRO A 157 -10.06 3.47 -12.43
N GLU A 158 -10.29 4.59 -11.73
CA GLU A 158 -9.40 5.74 -11.72
C GLU A 158 -8.04 5.41 -11.08
N ARG A 159 -8.02 4.60 -10.01
CA ARG A 159 -6.76 4.21 -9.36
C ARG A 159 -5.98 3.20 -10.22
N GLN A 160 -6.69 2.25 -10.80
CA GLN A 160 -6.10 1.20 -11.65
C GLN A 160 -5.40 1.76 -12.90
N ARG A 161 -5.86 2.89 -13.44
CA ARG A 161 -5.22 3.55 -14.60
C ARG A 161 -4.01 4.42 -14.26
N LEU A 162 -3.90 4.93 -13.03
CA LEU A 162 -2.85 5.88 -12.67
C LEU A 162 -1.47 5.23 -12.65
N LEU A 163 -1.34 4.02 -12.07
CA LEU A 163 -0.04 3.37 -11.94
C LEU A 163 0.58 3.00 -13.30
N PRO A 164 -0.11 2.29 -14.22
CA PRO A 164 0.46 1.98 -15.54
C PRO A 164 0.85 3.24 -16.31
N ALA A 165 -0.03 4.26 -16.32
CA ALA A 165 0.25 5.53 -17.00
C ALA A 165 1.46 6.27 -16.39
N ALA A 166 1.65 6.18 -15.07
CA ALA A 166 2.82 6.77 -14.40
C ALA A 166 4.13 6.05 -14.79
N LEU A 167 4.11 4.72 -14.82
CA LEU A 167 5.27 3.90 -15.23
C LEU A 167 5.65 4.18 -16.69
N ASP A 168 4.67 4.25 -17.58
CA ASP A 168 4.86 4.62 -18.98
C ASP A 168 5.42 6.05 -19.11
N CYS A 169 4.92 6.99 -18.30
CA CYS A 169 5.37 8.37 -18.25
C CYS A 169 6.87 8.51 -17.97
N TRP A 170 7.36 7.73 -17.00
CA TRP A 170 8.75 7.74 -16.58
C TRP A 170 9.63 6.84 -17.44
N GLY A 171 9.05 6.13 -18.41
CA GLY A 171 9.79 5.25 -19.32
C GLY A 171 10.35 4.02 -18.64
N VAL A 172 9.73 3.56 -17.54
CA VAL A 172 10.10 2.31 -16.87
C VAL A 172 9.81 1.15 -17.80
N ARG A 173 10.83 0.31 -18.06
CA ARG A 173 10.71 -0.91 -18.86
C ARG A 173 10.95 -2.12 -17.97
N GLY A 174 10.06 -3.11 -18.02
CA GLY A 174 10.11 -4.28 -17.14
C GLY A 174 9.69 -3.94 -15.72
N SER A 175 10.22 -4.67 -14.72
CA SER A 175 9.85 -4.50 -13.31
C SER A 175 10.98 -3.96 -12.42
N LEU A 176 12.09 -3.52 -13.03
CA LEU A 176 13.23 -2.93 -12.32
C LEU A 176 13.01 -1.43 -12.09
N LEU A 177 13.04 -1.02 -10.82
CA LEU A 177 12.86 0.35 -10.37
C LEU A 177 14.10 0.84 -9.63
N SER A 178 14.44 2.11 -9.79
CA SER A 178 15.42 2.82 -8.97
C SER A 178 14.76 3.46 -7.74
N GLU A 179 15.56 3.90 -6.75
CA GLU A 179 15.05 4.68 -5.61
C GLU A 179 14.30 5.95 -6.08
N ALA A 180 14.76 6.56 -7.17
CA ALA A 180 14.13 7.73 -7.75
C ALA A 180 12.75 7.42 -8.34
N ASP A 181 12.60 6.27 -9.02
CA ASP A 181 11.31 5.86 -9.59
C ASP A 181 10.29 5.58 -8.49
N VAL A 182 10.69 4.85 -7.44
CA VAL A 182 9.80 4.56 -6.31
C VAL A 182 9.45 5.84 -5.53
N GLN A 183 10.37 6.80 -5.44
CA GLN A 183 10.06 8.11 -4.87
C GLN A 183 9.10 8.91 -5.76
N ALA A 184 9.30 8.88 -7.08
CA ALA A 184 8.45 9.55 -8.03
C ALA A 184 7.04 8.98 -8.01
N LEU A 185 6.87 7.66 -7.84
CA LEU A 185 5.59 6.96 -7.71
C LEU A 185 4.72 7.44 -6.54
N GLY A 186 5.32 7.98 -5.47
CA GLY A 186 4.53 8.45 -4.32
C GLY A 186 3.64 7.35 -3.73
N GLY A 187 2.38 7.70 -3.45
CA GLY A 187 1.38 6.74 -2.96
C GLY A 187 1.03 5.62 -3.94
N LEU A 188 1.27 5.79 -5.25
CA LEU A 188 1.02 4.75 -6.26
C LEU A 188 1.98 3.56 -6.11
N ALA A 189 3.13 3.75 -5.44
CA ALA A 189 4.06 2.66 -5.14
C ALA A 189 3.39 1.53 -4.32
N CYS A 190 2.31 1.83 -3.60
CA CYS A 190 1.55 0.86 -2.82
C CYS A 190 0.69 -0.08 -3.66
N ASP A 191 0.50 0.23 -4.94
CA ASP A 191 -0.28 -0.57 -5.88
C ASP A 191 0.63 -1.36 -6.85
N LEU A 192 1.96 -1.33 -6.63
CA LEU A 192 2.92 -2.05 -7.47
C LEU A 192 2.62 -3.56 -7.49
N PRO A 193 2.52 -4.18 -8.68
CA PRO A 193 2.37 -5.62 -8.80
C PRO A 193 3.52 -6.41 -8.17
N GLY A 194 3.26 -7.66 -7.80
CA GLY A 194 4.23 -8.52 -7.13
C GLY A 194 5.57 -8.66 -7.87
N ARG A 195 5.58 -8.68 -9.20
CA ARG A 195 6.83 -8.70 -10.01
C ARG A 195 7.78 -7.53 -9.72
N PHE A 196 7.25 -6.34 -9.46
CA PHE A 196 8.08 -5.18 -9.09
C PHE A 196 8.67 -5.34 -7.69
N VAL A 197 7.90 -5.95 -6.77
CA VAL A 197 8.39 -6.29 -5.43
C VAL A 197 9.50 -7.35 -5.52
N ALA A 198 9.35 -8.34 -6.41
CA ALA A 198 10.35 -9.39 -6.65
C ALA A 198 11.65 -8.82 -7.25
N GLU A 199 11.56 -8.11 -8.36
CA GLU A 199 12.75 -7.60 -9.08
C GLU A 199 13.41 -6.41 -8.37
N SER A 200 12.64 -5.59 -7.64
CA SER A 200 13.10 -4.33 -7.04
C SER A 200 12.95 -4.28 -5.52
N ALA A 201 13.02 -5.44 -4.86
CA ALA A 201 12.81 -5.61 -3.42
C ALA A 201 13.55 -4.57 -2.56
N GLU A 202 14.84 -4.33 -2.86
CA GLU A 202 15.70 -3.41 -2.09
C GLU A 202 15.15 -1.97 -2.02
N VAL A 203 14.52 -1.47 -3.09
CA VAL A 203 14.00 -0.10 -3.17
C VAL A 203 12.50 0.00 -2.88
N VAL A 204 11.74 -1.08 -3.12
CA VAL A 204 10.28 -1.11 -2.94
C VAL A 204 9.90 -1.43 -1.48
N LEU A 205 10.52 -2.43 -0.85
CA LEU A 205 10.17 -2.86 0.51
C LEU A 205 10.25 -1.75 1.58
N PRO A 206 11.23 -0.82 1.55
CA PRO A 206 11.25 0.30 2.48
C PRO A 206 10.00 1.17 2.42
N ARG A 207 9.44 1.37 1.22
CA ARG A 207 8.25 2.20 0.98
C ARG A 207 6.99 1.52 1.47
N LEU A 208 6.93 0.20 1.33
CA LEU A 208 5.87 -0.63 1.88
C LEU A 208 5.86 -0.69 3.43
N GLY A 209 6.81 -0.04 4.12
CA GLY A 209 6.89 -0.02 5.58
C GLY A 209 7.51 -1.29 6.19
N ILE A 210 7.89 -2.23 5.34
CA ILE A 210 8.44 -3.53 5.73
C ILE A 210 9.82 -3.36 6.37
N VAL A 211 10.65 -2.45 5.85
CA VAL A 211 12.00 -2.21 6.40
C VAL A 211 11.97 -1.52 7.76
N ALA A 212 10.94 -0.74 8.08
CA ALA A 212 10.77 -0.22 9.44
C ALA A 212 10.46 -1.36 10.44
N ALA A 213 9.62 -2.32 10.03
CA ALA A 213 9.34 -3.53 10.80
C ALA A 213 10.59 -4.43 10.93
N TRP A 214 11.42 -4.54 9.89
CA TRP A 214 12.68 -5.28 9.94
C TRP A 214 13.73 -4.57 10.81
N ARG A 215 13.91 -3.25 10.67
CA ARG A 215 14.92 -2.46 11.40
C ARG A 215 14.65 -2.35 12.90
N GLN A 216 13.39 -2.19 13.32
CA GLN A 216 13.02 -2.23 14.75
C GLN A 216 13.30 -3.59 15.41
N ARG A 217 13.50 -4.63 14.59
CA ARG A 217 13.73 -6.00 15.02
C ARG A 217 15.19 -6.40 14.97
N SER A 218 15.97 -5.95 13.98
CA SER A 218 17.44 -6.15 13.93
C SER A 218 18.16 -5.61 15.17
N SER A 219 17.56 -4.67 15.90
CA SER A 219 18.09 -4.17 17.18
C SER A 219 17.79 -5.07 18.37
N ARG A 220 16.89 -6.07 18.25
CA ARG A 220 16.54 -7.02 19.31
C ARG A 220 17.29 -8.35 19.22
N ASP A 221 17.98 -8.61 18.11
CA ASP A 221 18.85 -9.78 17.91
C ASP A 221 19.99 -9.44 16.93
N PRO A 222 21.25 -9.30 17.39
CA PRO A 222 22.39 -8.89 16.54
C PRO A 222 22.92 -9.98 15.58
N SER A 223 22.42 -11.21 15.67
CA SER A 223 22.95 -12.34 14.88
C SER A 223 22.70 -12.22 13.36
N TRP A 224 21.81 -11.31 12.95
CA TRP A 224 21.37 -11.10 11.56
C TRP A 224 22.38 -10.37 10.67
N TRP A 225 23.40 -9.72 11.25
CA TRP A 225 24.49 -9.02 10.52
C TRP A 225 25.81 -9.77 10.62
N GLN A 226 25.81 -11.06 10.28
CA GLN A 226 27.07 -11.68 9.89
C GLN A 226 27.17 -11.57 8.36
N PRO A 227 28.02 -10.68 7.80
CA PRO A 227 28.48 -10.87 6.43
C PRO A 227 29.00 -12.29 6.37
N GLU A 228 28.73 -13.03 5.28
CA GLU A 228 29.31 -14.35 5.03
C GLU A 228 30.81 -14.27 5.31
N GLN A 229 31.21 -14.63 6.52
CA GLN A 229 32.61 -14.74 6.88
C GLN A 229 33.05 -15.95 6.11
N THR A 230 33.89 -15.70 5.12
CA THR A 230 34.70 -16.64 4.36
C THR A 230 34.75 -17.97 5.08
N VAL A 231 33.99 -18.94 4.56
CA VAL A 231 33.88 -20.29 5.12
C VAL A 231 35.26 -20.94 5.05
N LEU A 232 36.08 -20.71 6.06
CA LEU A 232 37.09 -21.68 6.46
C LEU A 232 36.29 -22.85 7.01
N GLN A 233 35.99 -23.82 6.15
CA GLN A 233 35.29 -25.05 6.50
C GLN A 233 35.90 -25.61 7.80
N PRO A 234 35.15 -25.60 8.92
CA PRO A 234 35.54 -26.41 10.06
C PRO A 234 35.52 -27.84 9.58
N ARG A 235 36.64 -28.55 9.77
CA ARG A 235 36.80 -29.95 9.41
C ARG A 235 35.55 -30.74 9.84
N PHE A 236 34.91 -31.33 8.83
CA PHE A 236 33.80 -32.28 8.89
C PHE A 236 33.72 -33.02 10.24
N ARG A 237 32.65 -32.79 11.00
CA ARG A 237 32.30 -33.62 12.14
C ARG A 237 30.84 -34.06 12.04
N ARG A 238 30.71 -35.25 11.44
CA ARG A 238 29.61 -36.24 11.47
C ARG A 238 28.24 -35.77 11.00
N ASP A 239 27.70 -36.53 10.05
CA ASP A 239 26.27 -36.62 9.80
C ASP A 239 25.51 -36.68 11.13
N VAL A 240 24.87 -35.57 11.49
CA VAL A 240 23.83 -35.58 12.51
C VAL A 240 22.70 -36.39 11.90
N GLU A 241 22.57 -37.63 12.36
CA GLU A 241 21.46 -38.52 12.06
C GLU A 241 20.15 -37.72 12.26
N LYS A 242 19.47 -37.37 11.14
CA LYS A 242 18.20 -36.63 11.19
C LYS A 242 17.27 -37.42 12.10
N THR A 243 16.95 -36.88 13.26
CA THR A 243 16.17 -37.59 14.28
C THR A 243 14.79 -37.88 13.68
N PRO A 244 14.37 -39.16 13.58
CA PRO A 244 13.10 -39.48 12.93
C PRO A 244 11.93 -38.96 13.76
N CYS A 245 10.83 -38.59 13.08
CA CYS A 245 9.62 -38.16 13.76
C CYS A 245 9.12 -39.24 14.74
N PRO A 246 8.86 -38.90 16.01
CA PRO A 246 8.32 -39.85 16.98
C PRO A 246 7.00 -40.46 16.50
N PRO A 247 6.74 -41.75 16.80
CA PRO A 247 5.50 -42.41 16.42
C PRO A 247 4.29 -41.66 17.02
N GLY A 248 3.28 -41.41 16.19
CA GLY A 248 2.07 -40.67 16.60
C GLY A 248 2.19 -39.15 16.58
N LYS A 249 3.37 -38.58 16.34
CA LYS A 249 3.58 -37.12 16.23
C LYS A 249 3.66 -36.59 14.79
N LYS A 250 3.47 -37.45 13.78
CA LYS A 250 3.49 -36.99 12.38
C LYS A 250 2.28 -36.10 12.12
N ALA A 251 2.53 -34.85 11.73
CA ALA A 251 1.46 -33.89 11.42
C ALA A 251 0.70 -34.36 10.17
N ARG A 252 -0.63 -34.38 10.27
CA ARG A 252 -1.54 -34.65 9.14
C ARG A 252 -2.25 -33.39 8.67
N GLU A 253 -2.26 -32.37 9.52
CA GLU A 253 -2.92 -31.08 9.32
C GLU A 253 -2.12 -30.01 10.07
N ILE A 254 -2.14 -28.79 9.55
CA ILE A 254 -1.59 -27.60 10.20
C ILE A 254 -2.66 -27.04 11.12
N ASP A 255 -2.51 -27.31 12.42
CA ASP A 255 -3.45 -26.91 13.47
C ASP A 255 -2.73 -26.32 14.69
N GLU A 256 -3.51 -25.85 15.66
CA GLU A 256 -3.01 -25.22 16.89
C GLU A 256 -2.15 -26.16 17.75
N SER A 257 -2.24 -27.49 17.58
CA SER A 257 -1.42 -28.43 18.37
C SER A 257 0.08 -28.29 18.05
N LEU A 258 0.42 -27.77 16.87
CA LEU A 258 1.79 -27.56 16.42
C LEU A 258 2.51 -26.48 17.22
N ILE A 259 1.80 -25.60 17.95
CA ILE A 259 2.45 -24.61 18.83
C ILE A 259 3.26 -25.28 19.94
N PHE A 260 2.88 -26.49 20.34
CA PHE A 260 3.55 -27.25 21.40
C PHE A 260 4.75 -28.06 20.90
N TYR A 261 4.98 -28.11 19.59
CA TYR A 261 6.12 -28.82 19.02
C TYR A 261 7.39 -28.00 19.19
N LYS A 262 8.46 -28.66 19.64
CA LYS A 262 9.80 -28.08 19.64
C LYS A 262 10.30 -27.88 18.20
N LYS A 263 11.30 -27.01 18.01
CA LYS A 263 11.90 -26.73 16.68
C LYS A 263 12.26 -28.02 15.93
N TRP A 264 12.95 -28.94 16.59
CA TRP A 264 13.36 -30.21 15.99
C TRP A 264 12.17 -31.14 15.71
N GLU A 265 11.09 -31.07 16.50
CA GLU A 265 9.88 -31.87 16.27
C GLU A 265 9.13 -31.35 15.04
N LEU A 266 9.03 -30.02 14.87
CA LEU A 266 8.51 -29.42 13.64
C LEU A 266 9.37 -29.84 12.44
N GLU A 267 10.69 -29.79 12.58
CA GLU A 267 11.63 -30.21 11.54
C GLU A 267 11.46 -31.70 11.18
N ALA A 268 11.25 -32.57 12.15
CA ALA A 268 11.11 -34.00 11.89
C ALA A 268 9.71 -34.40 11.40
N CYS A 269 8.66 -33.76 11.91
CA CYS A 269 7.28 -34.27 11.84
C CYS A 269 6.32 -33.51 10.92
N VAL A 270 6.67 -32.31 10.49
CA VAL A 270 5.86 -31.53 9.54
C VAL A 270 6.40 -31.76 8.13
N ASP A 271 5.55 -32.29 7.26
CA ASP A 271 5.88 -32.47 5.85
C ASP A 271 5.85 -31.13 5.11
N ALA A 272 6.83 -30.87 4.25
CA ALA A 272 6.94 -29.60 3.55
C ALA A 272 5.80 -29.38 2.53
N ALA A 273 5.32 -30.45 1.87
CA ALA A 273 4.21 -30.34 0.93
C ALA A 273 2.88 -30.10 1.65
N LEU A 274 2.67 -30.75 2.81
CA LEU A 274 1.55 -30.45 3.70
C LEU A 274 1.56 -28.98 4.14
N LEU A 275 2.72 -28.49 4.59
CA LEU A 275 2.90 -27.09 5.00
C LEU A 275 2.57 -26.12 3.85
N ALA A 276 3.09 -26.40 2.65
CA ALA A 276 2.83 -25.56 1.48
C ALA A 276 1.35 -25.57 1.06
N ALA A 277 0.68 -26.72 1.17
CA ALA A 277 -0.73 -26.86 0.81
C ALA A 277 -1.69 -26.20 1.80
N GLN A 278 -1.29 -26.04 3.07
CA GLN A 278 -2.11 -25.49 4.15
C GLN A 278 -1.54 -24.17 4.70
N MET A 279 -0.91 -23.39 3.83
CA MET A 279 -0.26 -22.13 4.20
C MET A 279 -1.25 -21.09 4.75
N ASP A 280 -2.50 -21.13 4.30
CA ASP A 280 -3.61 -20.29 4.77
C ASP A 280 -3.81 -20.41 6.29
N ARG A 281 -3.57 -21.59 6.85
CA ARG A 281 -3.75 -21.88 8.28
C ARG A 281 -2.60 -21.43 9.14
N VAL A 282 -1.39 -21.37 8.58
CA VAL A 282 -0.16 -20.98 9.31
C VAL A 282 -0.33 -19.61 9.94
N ASN A 283 -1.01 -18.68 9.26
CA ASN A 283 -1.24 -17.32 9.76
C ASN A 283 -2.28 -17.22 10.87
N ALA A 284 -3.17 -18.22 11.00
CA ALA A 284 -4.14 -18.27 12.08
C ALA A 284 -3.53 -18.79 13.40
N ILE A 285 -2.36 -19.43 13.32
CA ILE A 285 -1.70 -20.05 14.46
C ILE A 285 -0.60 -19.13 15.00
N PRO A 286 -0.56 -18.87 16.32
CA PRO A 286 0.43 -17.99 16.92
C PRO A 286 1.79 -18.68 17.08
N PHE A 287 2.41 -19.08 15.98
CA PHE A 287 3.76 -19.66 16.00
C PHE A 287 4.77 -18.66 16.56
N THR A 288 5.71 -19.19 17.35
CA THR A 288 6.87 -18.41 17.78
C THR A 288 7.76 -18.12 16.58
N TYR A 289 8.58 -17.07 16.70
CA TYR A 289 9.51 -16.70 15.64
C TYR A 289 10.51 -17.79 15.29
N GLU A 290 10.90 -18.60 16.26
CA GLU A 290 11.83 -19.70 16.04
C GLU A 290 11.16 -20.89 15.35
N GLN A 291 9.87 -21.11 15.59
CA GLN A 291 9.09 -22.10 14.85
C GLN A 291 8.86 -21.64 13.41
N LEU A 292 8.59 -20.33 13.20
CA LEU A 292 8.51 -19.76 11.85
C LEU A 292 9.81 -19.93 11.05
N ASP A 293 10.99 -19.89 11.69
CA ASP A 293 12.27 -20.15 11.02
C ASP A 293 12.36 -21.60 10.50
N VAL A 294 11.86 -22.56 11.27
CA VAL A 294 11.77 -23.97 10.85
C VAL A 294 10.79 -24.13 9.69
N LEU A 295 9.61 -23.51 9.77
CA LEU A 295 8.62 -23.56 8.69
C LEU A 295 9.15 -22.91 7.41
N LYS A 296 9.85 -21.78 7.51
CA LYS A 296 10.54 -21.15 6.37
C LYS A 296 11.56 -22.11 5.76
N HIS A 297 12.43 -22.72 6.58
CA HIS A 297 13.44 -23.65 6.11
C HIS A 297 12.83 -24.80 5.31
N LYS A 298 11.73 -25.38 5.79
CA LYS A 298 11.00 -26.43 5.05
C LYS A 298 10.48 -25.99 3.69
N LEU A 299 9.98 -24.77 3.60
CA LEU A 299 9.53 -24.22 2.32
C LEU A 299 10.71 -23.93 1.39
N ASP A 300 11.84 -23.48 1.92
CA ASP A 300 13.06 -23.28 1.14
C ASP A 300 13.60 -24.61 0.59
N GLU A 301 13.52 -25.70 1.37
CA GLU A 301 13.86 -27.07 0.91
C GLU A 301 12.94 -27.54 -0.22
N LEU A 302 11.63 -27.25 -0.11
CA LEU A 302 10.64 -27.65 -1.12
C LEU A 302 10.72 -26.79 -2.40
N TYR A 303 11.02 -25.50 -2.24
CA TYR A 303 11.01 -24.48 -3.29
C TYR A 303 12.36 -23.77 -3.39
N PRO A 304 13.44 -24.47 -3.78
CA PRO A 304 14.78 -23.89 -3.84
C PRO A 304 14.91 -22.75 -4.87
N GLN A 305 14.02 -22.74 -5.87
CA GLN A 305 13.97 -21.74 -6.93
C GLN A 305 13.00 -20.59 -6.63
N GLY A 306 12.45 -20.50 -5.42
CA GLY A 306 11.46 -19.48 -5.04
C GLY A 306 10.03 -20.00 -5.00
N TYR A 307 9.19 -19.29 -4.26
CA TYR A 307 7.86 -19.77 -3.90
C TYR A 307 6.85 -19.56 -5.03
N PRO A 308 5.88 -20.48 -5.20
CA PRO A 308 4.77 -20.27 -6.10
C PRO A 308 3.80 -19.20 -5.55
N GLU A 309 3.04 -18.55 -6.44
CA GLU A 309 2.09 -17.49 -6.06
C GLU A 309 1.09 -17.94 -4.98
N SER A 310 0.62 -19.19 -5.04
CA SER A 310 -0.28 -19.77 -4.05
C SER A 310 0.29 -19.75 -2.62
N VAL A 311 1.61 -19.91 -2.46
CA VAL A 311 2.28 -19.80 -1.16
C VAL A 311 2.47 -18.33 -0.79
N ILE A 312 2.91 -17.50 -1.75
CA ILE A 312 3.19 -16.07 -1.54
C ILE A 312 1.96 -15.33 -1.01
N GLN A 313 0.79 -15.57 -1.60
CA GLN A 313 -0.48 -14.95 -1.19
C GLN A 313 -0.85 -15.28 0.27
N HIS A 314 -0.34 -16.38 0.81
CA HIS A 314 -0.63 -16.87 2.15
C HIS A 314 0.57 -16.78 3.10
N LEU A 315 1.65 -16.07 2.75
CA LEU A 315 2.81 -15.97 3.64
C LEU A 315 2.49 -15.29 4.97
N GLY A 316 1.60 -14.29 4.98
CA GLY A 316 1.20 -13.53 6.16
C GLY A 316 2.37 -13.20 7.11
N HIS A 317 2.39 -13.80 8.30
CA HIS A 317 3.46 -13.55 9.28
C HIS A 317 4.82 -14.12 8.88
N LEU A 318 4.84 -15.19 8.08
CA LEU A 318 6.06 -15.79 7.54
C LEU A 318 6.77 -14.85 6.56
N PHE A 319 6.06 -13.91 5.94
CA PHE A 319 6.66 -12.87 5.09
C PHE A 319 7.73 -12.06 5.86
N LEU A 320 7.58 -11.88 7.17
CA LEU A 320 8.56 -11.18 8.01
C LEU A 320 9.89 -11.93 8.15
N LYS A 321 9.97 -13.18 7.70
CA LYS A 321 11.19 -14.00 7.69
C LYS A 321 11.90 -14.02 6.33
N MET A 322 11.35 -13.37 5.32
CA MET A 322 11.91 -13.35 3.96
C MET A 322 12.95 -12.26 3.83
N SER A 323 14.05 -12.55 3.13
CA SER A 323 15.02 -11.53 2.73
C SER A 323 14.74 -10.99 1.32
N PRO A 324 15.32 -9.84 0.91
CA PRO A 324 15.25 -9.39 -0.48
C PRO A 324 15.73 -10.45 -1.49
N GLU A 325 16.73 -11.24 -1.13
CA GLU A 325 17.27 -12.33 -1.95
C GLU A 325 16.29 -13.49 -2.09
N ASP A 326 15.50 -13.79 -1.06
CA ASP A 326 14.43 -14.77 -1.15
C ASP A 326 13.30 -14.29 -2.06
N ILE A 327 12.91 -13.02 -1.90
CA ILE A 327 11.85 -12.38 -2.68
C ILE A 327 12.22 -12.31 -4.17
N ARG A 328 13.49 -12.10 -4.52
CA ARG A 328 13.98 -12.11 -5.90
C ARG A 328 13.83 -13.45 -6.62
N LYS A 329 13.77 -14.55 -5.88
CA LYS A 329 13.57 -15.89 -6.48
C LYS A 329 12.12 -16.12 -6.88
N TRP A 330 11.18 -15.31 -6.38
CA TRP A 330 9.76 -15.54 -6.60
C TRP A 330 9.37 -15.28 -8.05
N ASN A 331 8.72 -16.26 -8.66
CA ASN A 331 8.16 -16.13 -9.99
C ASN A 331 6.71 -15.64 -9.88
N VAL A 332 6.54 -14.33 -9.73
CA VAL A 332 5.22 -13.67 -9.65
C VAL A 332 4.97 -12.99 -10.98
N THR A 333 3.92 -13.40 -11.69
CA THR A 333 3.49 -12.79 -12.97
C THR A 333 2.67 -11.52 -12.75
#